data_AF-M2YQX2-F1
#
_entry.id   AF-M2YQX2-F1
#
_cell.length_a   1.000
_cell.length_b   1.000
_cell.length_c   1.000
_cell.angle_alpha   90.00
_cell.angle_beta   90.00
_cell.angle_gamma   90.00
#
_symmetry.space_group_name_H-M   'P 1'
#
loop_
_entity.id
_entity.type
_entity.pdbx_description
1 polymer ?
#
loop_
_entity_poly.entity_id
_entity_poly.type
_entity_poly.pdbx_seq_one_letter_code
_entity_poly.pdbx_strand_id
1 'polypeptide(L)'
;MGITYSSVVDAPRDDVFDWHSRPGAIMRLLPPWQPLRVISEAESLKSGRAVLGLPGGLRWVAEHQADAYDPPARFVDSVGRDGLTSLPAGLVMSWRHEHTFEALGSRRTRVVDRVDTPVPESLLKQTFYYRHRQLADDLAAHQWFLEQGVRPATVAVTGSSGLVGTALSAYLSTGGYRVVRLVRGEPRGDDERRWDPDSPAPDLLEGIDAVVHLAGASIAGRFNAAHKAAVRDSRIRPTRLLAELAARTPNGPATFVSASAIGLYGYDRGDEPLAEDAQRGSGFLADVVADWEAATAPAASGGLRVVLVRTGIVQTPRGGPLQLLRPLFEAGLGGRLGSGRQWLSWIDLDDLLDVYHRALADPRVKGPINAVAPEPVRNDEYTRTLARVLHRPALLPVPGFGPRLLLGDEGAREVATADQFVVPQCLVDHGHRFRRPKLEACLRHQLGHIVENE
;
A
#
# COMPACT_ATOMS: atom_id res chain seq x y z
N MET A 1 14.82 -22.66 -21.23
CA MET A 1 14.04 -22.64 -19.96
C MET A 1 13.78 -21.18 -19.64
N GLY A 2 12.66 -20.87 -18.97
CA GLY A 2 12.20 -19.50 -18.77
C GLY A 2 10.68 -19.40 -18.84
N ILE A 3 10.17 -18.19 -19.09
CA ILE A 3 8.74 -17.92 -19.27
C ILE A 3 8.54 -16.87 -20.37
N THR A 4 7.47 -16.99 -21.13
CA THR A 4 6.94 -15.91 -21.96
C THR A 4 5.49 -15.74 -21.56
N TYR A 5 5.13 -14.54 -21.08
CA TYR A 5 3.78 -14.23 -20.67
C TYR A 5 3.32 -12.95 -21.36
N SER A 6 2.04 -12.89 -21.75
CA SER A 6 1.47 -11.73 -22.40
C SER A 6 0.07 -11.43 -21.90
N SER A 7 -0.25 -10.15 -21.73
CA SER A 7 -1.62 -9.69 -21.48
C SER A 7 -1.92 -8.44 -22.30
N VAL A 8 -3.20 -8.08 -22.38
CA VAL A 8 -3.64 -6.81 -22.97
C VAL A 8 -4.00 -5.86 -21.83
N VAL A 9 -3.51 -4.63 -21.92
CA VAL A 9 -3.85 -3.53 -21.01
C VAL A 9 -4.63 -2.48 -21.79
N ASP A 10 -5.69 -1.95 -21.17
CA ASP A 10 -6.57 -0.92 -21.76
C ASP A 10 -5.98 0.49 -21.64
N ALA A 11 -4.74 0.67 -22.09
CA ALA A 11 -4.07 1.97 -22.19
C ALA A 11 -3.26 2.09 -23.49
N PRO A 12 -3.08 3.31 -24.03
CA PRO A 12 -2.17 3.57 -25.16
C PRO A 12 -0.74 3.10 -24.89
N ARG A 13 -0.03 2.67 -25.93
CA ARG A 13 1.32 2.10 -25.80
C ARG A 13 2.29 3.04 -25.13
N ASP A 14 2.24 4.31 -25.50
CA ASP A 14 3.15 5.33 -24.99
C ASP A 14 2.91 5.56 -23.49
N ASP A 15 1.65 5.56 -23.03
CA ASP A 15 1.32 5.66 -21.61
C ASP A 15 1.80 4.44 -20.82
N VAL A 16 1.65 3.23 -21.38
CA VAL A 16 2.14 1.98 -20.76
C VAL A 16 3.66 2.02 -20.65
N PHE A 17 4.36 2.44 -21.70
CA PHE A 17 5.82 2.54 -21.71
C PHE A 17 6.32 3.61 -20.73
N ASP A 18 5.71 4.79 -20.74
CA ASP A 18 6.04 5.89 -19.85
C ASP A 18 5.79 5.53 -18.38
N TRP A 19 4.75 4.74 -18.08
CA TRP A 19 4.52 4.23 -16.73
C TRP A 19 5.73 3.44 -16.20
N HIS A 20 6.39 2.63 -17.04
CA HIS A 20 7.58 1.87 -16.65
C HIS A 20 8.81 2.74 -16.41
N SER A 21 8.87 3.94 -17.02
CA SER A 21 10.00 4.86 -16.85
C SER A 21 9.88 5.75 -15.61
N ARG A 22 8.69 5.79 -14.99
CA ARG A 22 8.42 6.64 -13.82
C ARG A 22 8.95 6.02 -12.52
N PRO A 23 9.41 6.85 -11.55
CA PRO A 23 9.80 6.38 -10.23
C PRO A 23 8.68 5.59 -9.56
N GLY A 24 9.05 4.49 -8.89
CA GLY A 24 8.15 3.60 -8.20
C GLY A 24 7.63 2.43 -9.04
N ALA A 25 7.80 2.44 -10.37
CA ALA A 25 7.27 1.38 -11.25
C ALA A 25 7.75 -0.01 -10.83
N ILE A 26 9.06 -0.17 -10.58
CA ILE A 26 9.60 -1.46 -10.11
C ILE A 26 9.03 -1.85 -8.74
N MET A 27 8.80 -0.90 -7.85
CA MET A 27 8.23 -1.17 -6.52
C MET A 27 6.79 -1.66 -6.62
N ARG A 28 5.99 -1.11 -7.55
CA ARG A 28 4.63 -1.55 -7.83
C ARG A 28 4.62 -2.97 -8.41
N LEU A 29 5.49 -3.24 -9.37
CA LEU A 29 5.58 -4.55 -10.03
C LEU A 29 6.24 -5.66 -9.20
N LEU A 30 6.84 -5.35 -8.05
CA LEU A 30 7.51 -6.34 -7.21
C LEU A 30 6.47 -7.11 -6.40
N PRO A 31 6.35 -8.45 -6.56
CA PRO A 31 5.35 -9.23 -5.82
C PRO A 31 5.52 -9.11 -4.30
N PRO A 32 4.43 -8.92 -3.54
CA PRO A 32 4.54 -8.64 -2.11
C PRO A 32 4.95 -9.87 -1.29
N TRP A 33 4.68 -11.09 -1.77
CA TRP A 33 5.03 -12.32 -1.07
C TRP A 33 6.51 -12.72 -1.21
N GLN A 34 7.23 -12.12 -2.17
CA GLN A 34 8.65 -12.37 -2.38
C GLN A 34 9.49 -11.58 -1.38
N PRO A 35 10.59 -12.16 -0.86
CA PRO A 35 11.43 -11.51 0.13
C PRO A 35 12.43 -10.52 -0.50
N LEU A 36 11.97 -9.76 -1.51
CA LEU A 36 12.75 -8.78 -2.24
C LEU A 36 12.43 -7.36 -1.73
N ARG A 37 13.45 -6.49 -1.74
CA ARG A 37 13.29 -5.06 -1.39
C ARG A 37 14.01 -4.20 -2.41
N VAL A 38 13.38 -3.10 -2.84
CA VAL A 38 14.05 -2.13 -3.71
C VAL A 38 15.08 -1.36 -2.87
N ILE A 39 16.37 -1.45 -3.23
CA ILE A 39 17.46 -0.66 -2.63
C ILE A 39 17.67 0.63 -3.43
N SER A 40 17.69 0.51 -4.76
CA SER A 40 17.73 1.64 -5.69
C SER A 40 16.99 1.30 -6.97
N GLU A 41 16.36 2.30 -7.57
CA GLU A 41 15.69 2.19 -8.86
C GLU A 41 16.62 2.62 -10.00
N ALA A 42 16.33 2.16 -11.21
CA ALA A 42 17.05 2.60 -12.39
C ALA A 42 16.57 4.00 -12.81
N GLU A 43 17.51 4.92 -13.03
CA GLU A 43 17.19 6.28 -13.52
C GLU A 43 16.73 6.31 -14.98
N SER A 44 16.94 5.21 -15.72
CA SER A 44 16.58 5.10 -17.13
C SER A 44 16.33 3.65 -17.54
N LEU A 45 15.31 3.45 -18.39
CA LEU A 45 15.05 2.18 -19.08
C LEU A 45 16.08 1.86 -20.18
N LYS A 46 16.89 2.84 -20.61
CA LYS A 46 17.92 2.65 -21.65
C LYS A 46 19.18 1.99 -21.10
N SER A 47 19.69 2.51 -19.99
CA SER A 47 21.00 2.10 -19.46
C SER A 47 21.13 2.25 -17.95
N GLY A 48 20.00 2.35 -17.23
CA GLY A 48 19.98 2.46 -15.78
C GLY A 48 20.20 1.13 -15.08
N ARG A 49 20.48 1.22 -13.77
CA ARG A 49 20.73 0.06 -12.91
C ARG A 49 19.80 0.07 -11.71
N ALA A 50 19.04 -1.00 -11.51
CA ALA A 50 18.23 -1.21 -10.32
C ALA A 50 18.90 -2.25 -9.40
N VAL A 51 18.80 -2.04 -8.09
CA VAL A 51 19.36 -2.96 -7.09
C VAL A 51 18.24 -3.43 -6.17
N LEU A 52 18.06 -4.74 -6.10
CA LEU A 52 17.12 -5.40 -5.21
C LEU A 52 17.89 -6.12 -4.09
N GLY A 53 17.49 -5.88 -2.85
CA GLY A 53 17.96 -6.60 -1.68
C GLY A 53 17.26 -7.94 -1.51
N LEU A 54 18.03 -8.95 -1.14
CA LEU A 54 17.61 -10.31 -0.82
C LEU A 54 17.90 -10.63 0.66
N PRO A 55 17.31 -11.71 1.23
CA PRO A 55 17.66 -12.18 2.56
C PRO A 55 19.16 -12.46 2.72
N GLY A 56 19.68 -12.27 3.93
CA GLY A 56 21.10 -12.50 4.24
C GLY A 56 22.05 -11.42 3.72
N GLY A 57 21.54 -10.25 3.31
CA GLY A 57 22.37 -9.14 2.81
C GLY A 57 22.82 -9.30 1.35
N LEU A 58 22.32 -10.33 0.66
CA LEU A 58 22.55 -10.56 -0.76
C LEU A 58 21.88 -9.47 -1.62
N ARG A 59 22.41 -9.25 -2.83
CA ARG A 59 21.89 -8.25 -3.76
C ARG A 59 21.71 -8.85 -5.15
N TRP A 60 20.61 -8.48 -5.78
CA TRP A 60 20.33 -8.70 -7.19
C TRP A 60 20.46 -7.37 -7.92
N VAL A 61 21.28 -7.33 -8.97
CA VAL A 61 21.49 -6.12 -9.77
C VAL A 61 20.92 -6.35 -11.14
N ALA A 62 19.92 -5.55 -11.52
CA ALA A 62 19.32 -5.55 -12.84
C ALA A 62 19.89 -4.37 -13.63
N GLU A 63 20.52 -4.66 -14.76
CA GLU A 63 21.13 -3.67 -15.65
C GLU A 63 20.34 -3.60 -16.96
N HIS A 64 19.85 -2.41 -17.31
CA HIS A 64 19.19 -2.19 -18.59
C HIS A 64 20.19 -2.17 -19.74
N GLN A 65 19.79 -2.77 -20.87
CA GLN A 65 20.64 -3.00 -22.03
C GLN A 65 20.37 -1.96 -23.12
N ALA A 66 21.32 -1.04 -23.33
CA ALA A 66 21.17 0.09 -24.24
C ALA A 66 21.08 -0.29 -25.72
N ASP A 67 21.69 -1.41 -26.10
CA ASP A 67 21.65 -2.00 -27.44
C ASP A 67 20.31 -2.69 -27.75
N ALA A 68 19.51 -2.97 -26.71
CA ALA A 68 18.17 -3.56 -26.83
C ALA A 68 17.04 -2.60 -26.43
N TYR A 69 17.33 -1.30 -26.32
CA TYR A 69 16.36 -0.24 -26.02
C TYR A 69 15.76 0.34 -27.31
N ASP A 70 14.44 0.22 -27.49
CA ASP A 70 13.70 0.71 -28.66
C ASP A 70 12.39 1.36 -28.19
N PRO A 71 12.41 2.60 -27.69
CA PRO A 71 11.22 3.23 -27.12
C PRO A 71 10.22 3.64 -28.21
N PRO A 72 8.91 3.51 -27.97
CA PRO A 72 8.26 2.96 -26.76
C PRO A 72 7.92 1.46 -26.89
N ALA A 73 8.62 0.74 -27.77
CA ALA A 73 8.31 -0.66 -28.11
C ALA A 73 9.00 -1.69 -27.22
N ARG A 74 10.20 -1.41 -26.68
CA ARG A 74 10.98 -2.40 -25.93
C ARG A 74 12.04 -1.81 -25.01
N PHE A 75 12.25 -2.48 -23.87
CA PHE A 75 13.50 -2.43 -23.11
C PHE A 75 13.85 -3.82 -22.55
N VAL A 76 15.11 -4.01 -22.16
CA VAL A 76 15.63 -5.31 -21.67
C VAL A 76 16.46 -5.08 -20.42
N ASP A 77 16.25 -5.91 -19.40
CA ASP A 77 17.14 -6.03 -18.24
C ASP A 77 17.85 -7.39 -18.22
N SER A 78 19.08 -7.39 -17.72
CA SER A 78 19.81 -8.62 -17.41
C SER A 78 20.47 -8.54 -16.05
N VAL A 79 20.80 -9.69 -15.47
CA VAL A 79 21.57 -9.72 -14.23
C VAL A 79 22.97 -9.17 -14.46
N GLY A 80 23.23 -8.04 -13.82
CA GLY A 80 24.55 -7.44 -13.68
C GLY A 80 25.38 -8.07 -12.57
N ARG A 81 26.64 -7.62 -12.44
CA ARG A 81 27.55 -8.02 -11.35
C ARG A 81 27.96 -6.77 -10.58
N ASP A 82 27.70 -6.75 -9.28
CA ASP A 82 28.10 -5.66 -8.36
C ASP A 82 28.65 -6.22 -7.04
N GLY A 83 29.97 -6.30 -6.92
CA GLY A 83 30.67 -6.75 -5.71
C GLY A 83 30.42 -8.21 -5.29
N LEU A 84 31.00 -8.60 -4.14
CA LEU A 84 30.97 -9.99 -3.65
C LEU A 84 29.56 -10.49 -3.27
N THR A 85 28.63 -9.59 -2.94
CA THR A 85 27.28 -9.91 -2.45
C THR A 85 26.26 -10.19 -3.56
N SER A 86 26.59 -9.88 -4.81
CA SER A 86 25.81 -10.26 -6.00
C SER A 86 26.41 -11.45 -6.77
N LEU A 87 27.65 -11.84 -6.44
CA LEU A 87 28.35 -12.97 -7.07
C LEU A 87 27.56 -14.28 -7.04
N PRO A 88 26.91 -14.71 -5.94
CA PRO A 88 26.16 -15.97 -5.92
C PRO A 88 25.01 -16.00 -6.92
N ALA A 89 24.31 -14.87 -7.13
CA ALA A 89 23.26 -14.75 -8.13
C ALA A 89 23.84 -14.69 -9.54
N GLY A 90 24.85 -13.84 -9.78
CA GLY A 90 25.47 -13.63 -11.10
C GLY A 90 26.41 -14.74 -11.58
N LEU A 91 26.75 -15.73 -10.74
CA LEU A 91 27.58 -16.90 -11.10
C LEU A 91 26.76 -18.14 -11.46
N VAL A 92 25.53 -18.28 -10.93
CA VAL A 92 24.72 -19.51 -11.05
C VAL A 92 23.45 -19.28 -11.88
N MET A 93 22.99 -18.03 -12.00
CA MET A 93 21.73 -17.68 -12.66
C MET A 93 22.00 -16.81 -13.88
N SER A 94 21.66 -17.30 -15.07
CA SER A 94 21.43 -16.42 -16.21
C SER A 94 20.02 -15.84 -16.11
N TRP A 95 19.90 -14.54 -16.35
CA TRP A 95 18.62 -13.85 -16.41
C TRP A 95 18.72 -12.75 -17.44
N ARG A 96 17.88 -12.87 -18.46
CA ARG A 96 17.60 -11.81 -19.43
C ARG A 96 16.09 -11.68 -19.52
N HIS A 97 15.58 -10.49 -19.27
CA HIS A 97 14.17 -10.19 -19.26
C HIS A 97 13.87 -9.07 -20.25
N GLU A 98 13.10 -9.40 -21.26
CA GLU A 98 12.70 -8.50 -22.33
C GLU A 98 11.23 -8.15 -22.17
N HIS A 99 10.97 -6.84 -22.15
CA HIS A 99 9.64 -6.25 -22.03
C HIS A 99 9.31 -5.65 -23.40
N THR A 100 8.26 -6.13 -24.06
CA THR A 100 7.79 -5.57 -25.34
C THR A 100 6.37 -5.06 -25.25
N PHE A 101 6.10 -4.00 -26.01
CA PHE A 101 4.86 -3.26 -26.01
C PHE A 101 4.35 -3.11 -27.45
N GLU A 102 3.27 -3.82 -27.77
CA GLU A 102 2.67 -3.77 -29.10
C GLU A 102 1.33 -3.03 -29.05
N ALA A 103 1.17 -2.00 -29.89
CA ALA A 103 -0.08 -1.26 -29.97
C ALA A 103 -1.19 -2.13 -30.58
N LEU A 104 -2.31 -2.28 -29.85
CA LEU A 104 -3.53 -2.93 -30.33
C LEU A 104 -4.61 -1.87 -30.60
N GLY A 105 -4.36 -1.06 -31.64
CA GLY A 105 -5.13 0.16 -31.91
C GLY A 105 -4.62 1.34 -31.07
N SER A 106 -5.45 2.37 -30.89
CA SER A 106 -5.05 3.62 -30.21
C SER A 106 -5.23 3.60 -28.69
N ARG A 107 -5.90 2.59 -28.13
CA ARG A 107 -6.32 2.57 -26.71
C ARG A 107 -5.89 1.34 -25.94
N ARG A 108 -5.22 0.38 -26.57
CA ARG A 108 -4.82 -0.88 -25.94
C ARG A 108 -3.43 -1.26 -26.34
N THR A 109 -2.76 -1.98 -25.45
CA THR A 109 -1.39 -2.42 -25.63
C THR A 109 -1.27 -3.87 -25.19
N ARG A 110 -0.66 -4.70 -26.04
CA ARG A 110 -0.19 -6.02 -25.63
C ARG A 110 1.17 -5.84 -24.97
N VAL A 111 1.25 -6.21 -23.70
CA VAL A 111 2.50 -6.25 -22.93
C VAL A 111 2.98 -7.70 -22.95
N VAL A 112 4.24 -7.91 -23.32
CA VAL A 112 4.86 -9.24 -23.33
C VAL A 112 6.14 -9.19 -22.51
N ASP A 113 6.21 -10.04 -21.49
CA ASP A 113 7.40 -10.30 -20.71
C ASP A 113 8.01 -11.64 -21.15
N ARG A 114 9.24 -11.61 -21.65
CA ARG A 114 10.03 -12.81 -21.99
C ARG A 114 11.26 -12.89 -21.09
N VAL A 115 11.33 -13.92 -20.25
CA VAL A 115 12.49 -14.19 -19.40
C VAL A 115 13.20 -15.45 -19.86
N ASP A 116 14.47 -15.30 -20.22
CA ASP A 116 15.39 -16.42 -20.45
C ASP A 116 16.22 -16.68 -19.17
N THR A 117 15.97 -17.82 -18.52
CA THR A 117 16.58 -18.18 -17.22
C THR A 117 16.52 -19.70 -16.97
N PRO A 118 17.42 -20.30 -16.16
CA PRO A 118 17.29 -21.72 -15.78
C PRO A 118 16.08 -22.02 -14.87
N VAL A 119 15.40 -21.00 -14.32
CA VAL A 119 14.23 -21.19 -13.47
C VAL A 119 13.04 -21.74 -14.28
N PRO A 120 12.37 -22.81 -13.81
CA PRO A 120 11.16 -23.33 -14.45
C PRO A 120 10.01 -22.32 -14.48
N GLU A 121 9.24 -22.32 -15.57
CA GLU A 121 8.06 -21.48 -15.78
C GLU A 121 7.08 -21.52 -14.59
N SER A 122 6.83 -22.71 -14.04
CA SER A 122 5.89 -22.92 -12.93
C SER A 122 6.24 -22.12 -11.67
N LEU A 123 7.51 -21.77 -11.46
CA LEU A 123 7.96 -20.94 -10.33
C LEU A 123 7.90 -19.44 -10.63
N LEU A 124 7.85 -19.05 -11.91
CA LEU A 124 7.80 -17.65 -12.36
C LEU A 124 6.36 -17.18 -12.63
N LYS A 125 5.47 -18.10 -13.01
CA LYS A 125 4.11 -17.84 -13.48
C LYS A 125 3.34 -16.83 -12.61
N GLN A 126 3.30 -17.04 -11.30
CA GLN A 126 2.59 -16.16 -10.37
C GLN A 126 3.18 -14.74 -10.28
N THR A 127 4.50 -14.61 -10.47
CA THR A 127 5.17 -13.30 -10.54
C THR A 127 4.65 -12.49 -11.72
N PHE A 128 4.55 -13.11 -12.90
CA PHE A 128 4.10 -12.43 -14.12
C PHE A 128 2.60 -12.15 -14.12
N TYR A 129 1.80 -13.03 -13.54
CA TYR A 129 0.38 -12.75 -13.28
C TYR A 129 0.20 -11.51 -12.42
N TYR A 130 0.94 -11.42 -11.31
CA TYR A 130 0.89 -10.24 -10.44
C TYR A 130 1.36 -8.99 -11.18
N ARG A 131 2.51 -9.03 -11.86
CA ARG A 131 3.08 -7.87 -12.57
C ARG A 131 2.10 -7.29 -13.57
N HIS A 132 1.52 -8.13 -14.43
CA HIS A 132 0.61 -7.68 -15.47
C HIS A 132 -0.74 -7.21 -14.90
N ARG A 133 -1.29 -7.90 -13.88
CA ARG A 133 -2.51 -7.45 -13.20
C ARG A 133 -2.29 -6.12 -12.48
N GLN A 134 -1.17 -5.98 -11.79
CA GLN A 134 -0.81 -4.77 -11.07
C GLN A 134 -0.63 -3.56 -12.01
N LEU A 135 0.06 -3.77 -13.14
CA LEU A 135 0.20 -2.78 -14.19
C LEU A 135 -1.15 -2.33 -14.73
N ALA A 136 -2.02 -3.28 -15.08
CA ALA A 136 -3.36 -3.00 -15.61
C ALA A 136 -4.21 -2.24 -14.59
N ASP A 137 -4.21 -2.67 -13.31
CA ASP A 137 -4.99 -2.03 -12.26
C ASP A 137 -4.49 -0.61 -11.96
N ASP A 138 -3.17 -0.38 -11.89
CA ASP A 138 -2.59 0.95 -11.66
C ASP A 138 -2.90 1.90 -12.83
N LEU A 139 -2.75 1.46 -14.08
CA LEU A 139 -3.08 2.27 -15.26
C LEU A 139 -4.57 2.60 -15.33
N ALA A 140 -5.44 1.62 -15.10
CA ALA A 140 -6.89 1.83 -15.09
C ALA A 140 -7.32 2.83 -14.02
N ALA A 141 -6.72 2.76 -12.82
CA ALA A 141 -7.00 3.72 -11.75
C ALA A 141 -6.54 5.13 -12.13
N HIS A 142 -5.30 5.30 -12.61
CA HIS A 142 -4.78 6.61 -13.05
C HIS A 142 -5.60 7.21 -14.19
N GLN A 143 -5.94 6.40 -15.19
CA GLN A 143 -6.74 6.84 -16.34
C GLN A 143 -8.14 7.29 -15.90
N TRP A 144 -8.79 6.56 -14.98
CA TRP A 144 -10.10 6.95 -14.47
C TRP A 144 -10.08 8.37 -13.90
N PHE A 145 -9.07 8.72 -13.09
CA PHE A 145 -8.94 10.08 -12.53
C PHE A 145 -8.65 11.13 -13.62
N LEU A 146 -7.80 10.82 -14.59
CA LEU A 146 -7.53 11.73 -15.72
C LEU A 146 -8.79 12.04 -16.54
N GLU A 147 -9.63 11.03 -16.76
CA GLU A 147 -10.93 11.13 -17.43
C GLU A 147 -11.93 11.98 -16.62
N GLN A 148 -11.83 11.99 -15.29
CA GLN A 148 -12.58 12.90 -14.42
C GLN A 148 -12.01 14.34 -14.41
N GLY A 149 -11.00 14.65 -15.23
CA GLY A 149 -10.40 15.99 -15.29
C GLY A 149 -9.36 16.26 -14.21
N VAL A 150 -9.05 15.28 -13.36
CA VAL A 150 -7.99 15.40 -12.35
C VAL A 150 -6.65 15.48 -13.07
N ARG A 151 -5.74 16.29 -12.56
CA ARG A 151 -4.38 16.40 -13.07
C ARG A 151 -3.39 16.09 -11.95
N PRO A 152 -2.24 15.48 -12.28
CA PRO A 152 -1.20 15.24 -11.29
C PRO A 152 -0.74 16.55 -10.63
N ALA A 153 -0.55 16.49 -9.33
CA ALA A 153 -0.19 17.62 -8.48
C ALA A 153 1.07 17.31 -7.67
N THR A 154 1.59 18.30 -6.94
CA THR A 154 2.68 18.13 -5.98
C THR A 154 2.12 17.75 -4.61
N VAL A 155 2.43 16.53 -4.15
CA VAL A 155 1.86 15.94 -2.94
C VAL A 155 2.95 15.72 -1.90
N ALA A 156 2.83 16.35 -0.73
CA ALA A 156 3.71 16.07 0.39
C ALA A 156 3.21 14.85 1.19
N VAL A 157 4.09 13.90 1.50
CA VAL A 157 3.74 12.66 2.21
C VAL A 157 4.59 12.49 3.46
N THR A 158 3.98 12.54 4.64
CA THR A 158 4.65 12.08 5.88
C THR A 158 4.53 10.57 6.01
N GLY A 159 5.42 9.92 6.78
CA GLY A 159 5.38 8.46 6.92
C GLY A 159 5.66 7.71 5.61
N SER A 160 6.33 8.38 4.65
CA SER A 160 6.66 7.87 3.31
C SER A 160 7.54 6.62 3.31
N SER A 161 8.27 6.35 4.40
CA SER A 161 9.06 5.13 4.59
C SER A 161 8.29 3.96 5.23
N GLY A 162 7.05 4.19 5.65
CA GLY A 162 6.16 3.15 6.19
C GLY A 162 5.48 2.36 5.08
N LEU A 163 4.86 1.23 5.45
CA LEU A 163 4.20 0.30 4.51
C LEU A 163 3.29 1.01 3.50
N VAL A 164 2.32 1.80 3.99
CA VAL A 164 1.34 2.50 3.14
C VAL A 164 2.01 3.67 2.42
N GLY A 165 2.84 4.46 3.10
CA GLY A 165 3.48 5.64 2.51
C GLY A 165 4.43 5.30 1.37
N THR A 166 5.18 4.21 1.49
CA THR A 166 6.07 3.71 0.43
C THR A 166 5.28 3.26 -0.79
N ALA A 167 4.22 2.47 -0.58
CA ALA A 167 3.36 2.00 -1.67
C ALA A 167 2.59 3.16 -2.34
N LEU A 168 2.07 4.11 -1.55
CA LEU A 168 1.36 5.28 -2.04
C LEU A 168 2.27 6.20 -2.85
N SER A 169 3.49 6.45 -2.38
CA SER A 169 4.46 7.28 -3.10
C SER A 169 4.75 6.70 -4.47
N ALA A 170 5.04 5.39 -4.55
CA ALA A 170 5.28 4.70 -5.82
C ALA A 170 4.05 4.73 -6.74
N TYR A 171 2.85 4.51 -6.19
CA TYR A 171 1.62 4.54 -6.97
C TYR A 171 1.31 5.94 -7.52
N LEU A 172 1.43 7.00 -6.71
CA LEU A 172 1.22 8.37 -7.17
C LEU A 172 2.28 8.80 -8.21
N SER A 173 3.56 8.48 -7.99
CA SER A 173 4.63 8.81 -8.92
C SER A 173 4.45 8.15 -10.29
N THR A 174 4.03 6.88 -10.33
CA THR A 174 3.70 6.21 -11.60
C THR A 174 2.47 6.82 -12.30
N GLY A 175 1.57 7.46 -11.56
CA GLY A 175 0.47 8.29 -12.08
C GLY A 175 0.88 9.68 -12.57
N GLY A 176 2.16 10.05 -12.43
CA GLY A 176 2.69 11.36 -12.85
C GLY A 176 2.67 12.44 -11.76
N TYR A 177 2.29 12.11 -10.52
CA TYR A 177 2.34 13.07 -9.41
C TYR A 177 3.79 13.33 -8.99
N ARG A 178 4.08 14.57 -8.58
CA ARG A 178 5.34 14.88 -7.89
C ARG A 178 5.16 14.61 -6.40
N VAL A 179 5.78 13.55 -5.89
CA VAL A 179 5.74 13.22 -4.46
C VAL A 179 6.90 13.87 -3.74
N VAL A 180 6.61 14.65 -2.69
CA VAL A 180 7.62 15.23 -1.79
C VAL A 180 7.54 14.50 -0.45
N ARG A 181 8.58 13.72 -0.13
CA ARG A 181 8.64 12.88 1.07
C ARG A 181 9.07 13.71 2.27
N LEU A 182 8.20 13.83 3.27
CA LEU A 182 8.50 14.51 4.52
C LEU A 182 9.17 13.52 5.49
N VAL A 183 10.49 13.58 5.59
CA VAL A 183 11.33 12.62 6.31
C VAL A 183 11.84 13.19 7.63
N ARG A 184 11.96 12.35 8.67
CA ARG A 184 12.48 12.79 9.99
C ARG A 184 14.00 12.88 10.07
N GLY A 185 14.70 12.22 9.15
CA GLY A 185 16.17 12.24 9.05
C GLY A 185 16.66 13.28 8.05
N GLU A 186 17.94 13.20 7.71
CA GLU A 186 18.53 14.04 6.67
C GLU A 186 17.96 13.68 5.27
N PRO A 187 17.45 14.66 4.52
CA PRO A 187 16.99 14.48 3.14
C PRO A 187 18.11 13.94 2.25
N ARG A 188 17.75 13.05 1.33
CA ARG A 188 18.69 12.40 0.39
C ARG A 188 18.58 12.91 -1.05
N GLY A 189 17.62 13.79 -1.34
CA GLY A 189 17.38 14.34 -2.66
C GLY A 189 16.32 15.43 -2.65
N ASP A 190 16.09 16.04 -3.82
CA ASP A 190 15.20 17.20 -3.99
C ASP A 190 13.70 16.87 -3.82
N ASP A 191 13.36 15.59 -3.79
CA ASP A 191 12.03 15.07 -3.53
C ASP A 191 11.84 14.69 -2.05
N GLU A 192 12.78 15.03 -1.17
CA GLU A 192 12.67 14.90 0.28
C GLU A 192 12.78 16.26 0.99
N ARG A 193 11.98 16.46 2.03
CA ARG A 193 12.12 17.61 2.94
C ARG A 193 12.21 17.12 4.38
N ARG A 194 13.10 17.72 5.16
CA ARG A 194 13.24 17.39 6.58
C ARG A 194 12.03 17.88 7.34
N TRP A 195 11.36 16.97 8.03
CA TRP A 195 10.19 17.24 8.86
C TRP A 195 10.50 16.88 10.32
N ASP A 196 10.52 17.91 11.16
CA ASP A 196 10.48 17.77 12.62
C ASP A 196 9.01 17.73 13.08
N PRO A 197 8.53 16.60 13.65
CA PRO A 197 7.16 16.47 14.15
C PRO A 197 6.79 17.44 15.28
N ASP A 198 7.77 17.92 16.04
CA ASP A 198 7.56 18.81 17.18
C ASP A 198 7.71 20.30 16.83
N SER A 199 8.37 20.60 15.72
CA SER A 199 8.64 21.96 15.25
C SER A 199 8.83 22.01 13.72
N PRO A 200 7.78 21.79 12.92
CA PRO A 200 7.91 21.76 11.47
C PRO A 200 8.38 23.13 10.94
N ALA A 201 9.28 23.11 9.95
CA ALA A 201 9.83 24.32 9.36
C ALA A 201 8.73 25.17 8.67
N PRO A 202 8.78 26.51 8.74
CA PRO A 202 7.75 27.37 8.15
C PRO A 202 7.55 27.21 6.64
N ASP A 203 8.62 26.86 5.92
CA ASP A 203 8.68 26.68 4.46
C ASP A 203 8.38 25.23 4.02
N LEU A 204 8.16 24.30 4.98
CA LEU A 204 8.05 22.86 4.71
C LEU A 204 7.01 22.51 3.65
N LEU A 205 5.93 23.30 3.55
CA LEU A 205 4.79 23.07 2.65
C LEU A 205 4.71 24.08 1.48
N GLU A 206 5.74 24.90 1.27
CA GLU A 206 5.77 25.82 0.12
C GLU A 206 5.78 25.05 -1.21
N GLY A 207 4.92 25.44 -2.15
CA GLY A 207 4.78 24.80 -3.46
C GLY A 207 4.16 23.40 -3.42
N ILE A 208 3.49 23.03 -2.33
CA ILE A 208 2.76 21.77 -2.19
C ILE A 208 1.27 22.02 -2.43
N ASP A 209 0.65 21.21 -3.29
CA ASP A 209 -0.78 21.33 -3.61
C ASP A 209 -1.67 20.54 -2.62
N ALA A 210 -1.14 19.42 -2.09
CA ALA A 210 -1.85 18.59 -1.13
C ALA A 210 -0.90 17.88 -0.14
N VAL A 211 -1.39 17.62 1.07
CA VAL A 211 -0.67 16.86 2.10
C VAL A 211 -1.37 15.52 2.33
N VAL A 212 -0.59 14.44 2.42
CA VAL A 212 -1.01 13.14 2.94
C VAL A 212 -0.22 12.84 4.21
N HIS A 213 -0.89 12.87 5.35
CA HIS A 213 -0.29 12.62 6.66
C HIS A 213 -0.49 11.16 7.09
N LEU A 214 0.55 10.33 6.95
CA LEU A 214 0.55 8.90 7.35
C LEU A 214 1.43 8.59 8.56
N ALA A 215 2.19 9.58 9.04
CA ALA A 215 3.12 9.37 10.14
C ALA A 215 2.41 9.02 11.45
N GLY A 216 2.91 8.00 12.14
CA GLY A 216 2.48 7.61 13.47
C GLY A 216 3.30 6.43 13.97
N ALA A 217 3.45 6.29 15.30
CA ALA A 217 4.08 5.10 15.86
C ALA A 217 3.21 3.86 15.60
N SER A 218 3.84 2.70 15.42
CA SER A 218 3.10 1.44 15.29
C SER A 218 2.21 1.22 16.51
N ILE A 219 0.95 0.81 16.27
CA ILE A 219 0.08 0.36 17.34
C ILE A 219 0.47 -1.03 17.86
N ALA A 220 1.23 -1.79 17.07
CA ALA A 220 1.69 -3.12 17.46
C ALA A 220 2.65 -3.02 18.66
N GLY A 221 2.35 -3.77 19.71
CA GLY A 221 3.09 -3.75 20.97
C GLY A 221 2.15 -3.96 22.15
N ARG A 222 2.73 -4.11 23.34
CA ARG A 222 1.97 -4.30 24.57
C ARG A 222 1.41 -2.95 25.04
N PHE A 223 0.10 -2.89 25.31
CA PHE A 223 -0.61 -1.67 25.73
C PHE A 223 -0.33 -1.26 27.19
N ASN A 224 0.95 -1.07 27.54
CA ASN A 224 1.35 -0.44 28.79
C ASN A 224 1.24 1.09 28.69
N ALA A 225 1.36 1.80 29.83
CA ALA A 225 1.22 3.25 29.86
C ALA A 225 2.19 3.99 28.93
N ALA A 226 3.45 3.54 28.84
CA ALA A 226 4.46 4.15 27.97
C ALA A 226 4.14 3.97 26.47
N HIS A 227 3.70 2.77 26.06
CA HIS A 227 3.28 2.50 24.69
C HIS A 227 2.04 3.31 24.31
N LYS A 228 1.06 3.40 25.22
CA LYS A 228 -0.16 4.20 25.01
C LYS A 228 0.16 5.70 24.86
N ALA A 229 1.04 6.24 25.70
CA ALA A 229 1.53 7.61 25.56
C ALA A 229 2.24 7.81 24.21
N ALA A 230 3.16 6.90 23.82
CA ALA A 230 3.86 6.98 22.54
C ALA A 230 2.90 6.92 21.33
N VAL A 231 1.90 6.05 21.36
CA VAL A 231 0.86 5.95 20.31
C VAL A 231 0.10 7.26 20.17
N ARG A 232 -0.27 7.88 21.29
CA ARG A 232 -1.00 9.16 21.34
C ARG A 232 -0.13 10.33 20.88
N ASP A 233 1.04 10.49 21.48
CA ASP A 233 1.91 11.65 21.28
C ASP A 233 2.53 11.67 19.88
N SER A 234 2.74 10.50 19.27
CA SER A 234 3.18 10.40 17.87
C SER A 234 2.14 10.81 16.83
N ARG A 235 0.88 11.03 17.23
CA ARG A 235 -0.24 11.34 16.32
C ARG A 235 -0.79 12.74 16.54
N ILE A 236 -1.23 13.05 17.76
CA ILE A 236 -2.06 14.24 18.01
C ILE A 236 -1.28 15.53 17.78
N ARG A 237 -0.18 15.74 18.53
CA ARG A 237 0.59 16.99 18.43
C ARG A 237 1.22 17.16 17.05
N PRO A 238 1.89 16.16 16.45
CA PRO A 238 2.43 16.29 15.10
C PRO A 238 1.37 16.59 14.03
N THR A 239 0.19 15.95 14.10
CA THR A 239 -0.91 16.24 13.18
C THR A 239 -1.37 17.68 13.33
N ARG A 240 -1.56 18.16 14.57
CA ARG A 240 -1.97 19.54 14.83
C ARG A 240 -0.97 20.55 14.28
N LEU A 241 0.31 20.38 14.56
CA LEU A 241 1.35 21.30 14.09
C LEU A 241 1.44 21.34 12.56
N LEU A 242 1.31 20.18 11.91
CA LEU A 242 1.31 20.10 10.44
C LEU A 242 0.03 20.72 9.83
N ALA A 243 -1.13 20.51 10.45
CA ALA A 243 -2.40 21.11 10.02
C ALA A 243 -2.39 22.64 10.18
N GLU A 244 -1.84 23.14 11.30
CA GLU A 244 -1.65 24.57 11.52
C GLU A 244 -0.67 25.19 10.52
N LEU A 245 0.41 24.48 10.18
CA LEU A 245 1.34 24.91 9.15
C LEU A 245 0.64 24.98 7.79
N ALA A 246 -0.05 23.91 7.39
CA ALA A 246 -0.79 23.83 6.14
C ALA A 246 -1.80 24.98 5.98
N ALA A 247 -2.48 25.37 7.07
CA ALA A 247 -3.43 26.48 7.08
C ALA A 247 -2.78 27.86 6.90
N ARG A 248 -1.49 28.02 7.25
CA ARG A 248 -0.80 29.31 7.26
C ARG A 248 0.21 29.48 6.13
N THR A 249 0.60 28.39 5.45
CA THR A 249 1.56 28.45 4.34
C THR A 249 0.95 29.20 3.15
N PRO A 250 1.55 30.33 2.71
CA PRO A 250 1.11 31.05 1.52
C PRO A 250 1.31 30.20 0.26
N ASN A 251 0.31 30.18 -0.63
CA ASN A 251 0.31 29.27 -1.80
C ASN A 251 0.60 27.81 -1.41
N GLY A 252 0.14 27.42 -0.22
CA GLY A 252 0.27 26.09 0.34
C GLY A 252 -0.84 25.14 -0.12
N PRO A 253 -0.96 23.98 0.55
CA PRO A 253 -1.86 22.93 0.11
C PRO A 253 -3.33 23.36 0.21
N ALA A 254 -4.13 22.96 -0.78
CA ALA A 254 -5.59 23.11 -0.73
C ALA A 254 -6.29 21.90 -0.09
N THR A 255 -5.60 20.77 0.00
CA THR A 255 -6.13 19.50 0.54
C THR A 255 -5.21 18.95 1.62
N PHE A 256 -5.81 18.49 2.73
CA PHE A 256 -5.14 17.81 3.82
C PHE A 256 -5.80 16.45 4.08
N VAL A 257 -5.16 15.38 3.61
CA VAL A 257 -5.60 14.00 3.84
C VAL A 257 -4.85 13.46 5.05
N SER A 258 -5.57 13.13 6.12
CA SER A 258 -4.98 12.48 7.30
C SER A 258 -5.35 11.01 7.32
N ALA A 259 -4.38 10.15 7.63
CA ALA A 259 -4.71 8.82 8.10
C ALA A 259 -5.60 8.92 9.35
N SER A 260 -6.45 7.91 9.52
CA SER A 260 -7.27 7.63 10.69
C SER A 260 -7.42 6.10 10.81
N ALA A 261 -8.28 5.60 11.69
CA ALA A 261 -8.53 4.18 11.82
C ALA A 261 -9.99 3.88 12.17
N ILE A 262 -10.46 2.71 11.76
CA ILE A 262 -11.77 2.19 12.20
C ILE A 262 -11.83 1.93 13.73
N GLY A 263 -10.69 1.99 14.42
CA GLY A 263 -10.61 2.02 15.88
C GLY A 263 -11.43 3.13 16.55
N LEU A 264 -11.84 4.17 15.81
CA LEU A 264 -12.80 5.18 16.29
C LEU A 264 -14.10 4.54 16.80
N TYR A 265 -14.58 3.49 16.14
CA TYR A 265 -15.87 2.88 16.45
C TYR A 265 -15.85 2.02 17.72
N GLY A 266 -14.69 1.88 18.37
CA GLY A 266 -14.50 1.07 19.58
C GLY A 266 -14.36 -0.43 19.28
N TYR A 267 -13.86 -1.20 20.23
CA TYR A 267 -13.46 -2.58 19.98
C TYR A 267 -14.62 -3.59 19.81
N ASP A 268 -15.85 -3.24 20.18
CA ASP A 268 -17.00 -4.15 20.10
C ASP A 268 -18.27 -3.37 19.76
N ARG A 269 -18.83 -3.66 18.58
CA ARG A 269 -20.08 -3.10 18.06
C ARG A 269 -21.03 -4.17 17.52
N GLY A 270 -20.68 -5.44 17.68
CA GLY A 270 -21.46 -6.57 17.19
C GLY A 270 -21.82 -6.45 15.70
N ASP A 271 -23.08 -6.75 15.37
CA ASP A 271 -23.59 -6.81 13.99
C ASP A 271 -24.14 -5.46 13.47
N GLU A 272 -23.93 -4.34 14.18
CA GLU A 272 -24.31 -3.00 13.71
C GLU A 272 -23.44 -2.57 12.51
N PRO A 273 -24.02 -2.23 11.34
CA PRO A 273 -23.25 -1.64 10.25
C PRO A 273 -22.75 -0.25 10.62
N LEU A 274 -21.43 -0.04 10.57
CA LEU A 274 -20.77 1.20 10.95
C LEU A 274 -20.37 1.98 9.70
N ALA A 275 -21.22 2.92 9.29
CA ALA A 275 -20.91 3.92 8.27
C ALA A 275 -20.15 5.12 8.88
N GLU A 276 -19.74 6.08 8.05
CA GLU A 276 -18.92 7.23 8.47
C GLU A 276 -19.60 8.17 9.49
N ASP A 277 -20.93 8.17 9.53
CA ASP A 277 -21.76 8.92 10.47
C ASP A 277 -22.01 8.18 11.80
N ALA A 278 -21.58 6.92 11.91
CA ALA A 278 -21.73 6.13 13.12
C ALA A 278 -21.02 6.80 14.30
N GLN A 279 -21.62 6.68 15.49
CA GLN A 279 -21.07 7.25 16.71
C GLN A 279 -19.72 6.60 17.07
N ARG A 280 -18.83 7.42 17.62
CA ARG A 280 -17.58 6.97 18.25
C ARG A 280 -17.89 5.91 19.31
N GLY A 281 -17.10 4.85 19.34
CA GLY A 281 -17.18 3.83 20.38
C GLY A 281 -16.46 4.22 21.67
N SER A 282 -16.25 3.22 22.50
CA SER A 282 -15.48 3.33 23.75
C SER A 282 -14.12 2.63 23.63
N GLY A 283 -13.22 2.94 24.54
CA GLY A 283 -11.89 2.33 24.61
C GLY A 283 -10.77 3.29 24.25
N PHE A 284 -9.55 2.91 24.65
CA PHE A 284 -8.37 3.75 24.47
C PHE A 284 -8.12 4.11 22.99
N LEU A 285 -8.29 3.15 22.07
CA LEU A 285 -8.09 3.42 20.64
C LEU A 285 -9.14 4.37 20.09
N ALA A 286 -10.39 4.27 20.55
CA ALA A 286 -11.44 5.19 20.14
C ALA A 286 -11.15 6.63 20.62
N ASP A 287 -10.58 6.80 21.81
CA ASP A 287 -10.18 8.12 22.34
C ASP A 287 -9.03 8.70 21.51
N VAL A 288 -7.99 7.89 21.25
CA VAL A 288 -6.84 8.30 20.44
C VAL A 288 -7.24 8.71 19.03
N VAL A 289 -8.11 7.94 18.37
CA VAL A 289 -8.53 8.26 17.00
C VAL A 289 -9.39 9.53 16.97
N ALA A 290 -10.28 9.73 17.94
CA ALA A 290 -11.08 10.96 18.01
C ALA A 290 -10.20 12.20 18.21
N ASP A 291 -9.25 12.16 19.14
CA ASP A 291 -8.30 13.26 19.36
C ASP A 291 -7.40 13.49 18.14
N TRP A 292 -7.01 12.43 17.45
CA TRP A 292 -6.21 12.49 16.23
C TRP A 292 -6.98 13.15 15.07
N GLU A 293 -8.23 12.75 14.84
CA GLU A 293 -9.09 13.39 13.84
C GLU A 293 -9.30 14.87 14.18
N ALA A 294 -9.57 15.20 15.44
CA ALA A 294 -9.75 16.57 15.92
C ALA A 294 -8.50 17.45 15.74
N ALA A 295 -7.30 16.86 15.78
CA ALA A 295 -6.04 17.58 15.56
C ALA A 295 -5.93 18.19 14.16
N THR A 296 -6.74 17.75 13.19
CA THR A 296 -6.78 18.31 11.83
C THR A 296 -7.59 19.61 11.72
N ALA A 297 -8.34 19.99 12.76
CA ALA A 297 -9.23 21.15 12.76
C ALA A 297 -8.58 22.47 12.30
N PRO A 298 -7.30 22.79 12.61
CA PRO A 298 -6.65 23.99 12.08
C PRO A 298 -6.62 24.07 10.56
N ALA A 299 -6.41 22.95 9.86
CA ALA A 299 -6.42 22.91 8.39
C ALA A 299 -7.84 23.22 7.87
N ALA A 300 -8.87 22.59 8.44
CA ALA A 300 -10.25 22.85 8.06
C ALA A 300 -10.66 24.32 8.30
N SER A 301 -10.30 24.88 9.46
CA SER A 301 -10.53 26.30 9.80
C SER A 301 -9.76 27.26 8.89
N GLY A 302 -8.62 26.82 8.34
CA GLY A 302 -7.85 27.54 7.31
C GLY A 302 -8.45 27.47 5.91
N GLY A 303 -9.59 26.79 5.73
CA GLY A 303 -10.27 26.64 4.43
C GLY A 303 -9.79 25.46 3.59
N LEU A 304 -8.90 24.61 4.11
CA LEU A 304 -8.45 23.42 3.40
C LEU A 304 -9.54 22.35 3.41
N ARG A 305 -9.61 21.58 2.32
CA ARG A 305 -10.41 20.36 2.29
C ARG A 305 -9.70 19.28 3.11
N VAL A 306 -10.31 18.88 4.23
CA VAL A 306 -9.79 17.81 5.10
C VAL A 306 -10.51 16.50 4.81
N VAL A 307 -9.75 15.42 4.64
CA VAL A 307 -10.26 14.06 4.51
C VAL A 307 -9.60 13.17 5.56
N LEU A 308 -10.40 12.38 6.28
CA LEU A 308 -9.95 11.51 7.38
C LEU A 308 -10.14 10.05 6.96
N VAL A 309 -9.05 9.35 6.66
CA VAL A 309 -9.08 8.00 6.08
C VAL A 309 -9.08 6.94 7.18
N ARG A 310 -10.27 6.53 7.63
CA ARG A 310 -10.47 5.51 8.67
C ARG A 310 -10.15 4.13 8.10
N THR A 311 -8.88 3.74 8.23
CA THR A 311 -8.34 2.54 7.61
C THR A 311 -8.72 1.28 8.39
N GLY A 312 -9.18 0.26 7.67
CA GLY A 312 -9.39 -1.09 8.20
C GLY A 312 -8.11 -1.93 8.31
N ILE A 313 -8.29 -3.24 8.38
CA ILE A 313 -7.17 -4.18 8.49
C ILE A 313 -6.57 -4.42 7.10
N VAL A 314 -5.47 -3.72 6.83
CA VAL A 314 -4.74 -3.80 5.56
C VAL A 314 -4.17 -5.20 5.32
N GLN A 315 -4.51 -5.79 4.17
CA GLN A 315 -4.05 -7.10 3.73
C GLN A 315 -2.82 -6.97 2.83
N THR A 316 -1.67 -7.40 3.33
CA THR A 316 -0.44 -7.56 2.55
C THR A 316 0.56 -8.43 3.33
N PRO A 317 1.34 -9.32 2.70
CA PRO A 317 2.39 -10.07 3.39
C PRO A 317 3.59 -9.22 3.82
N ARG A 318 3.67 -7.95 3.39
CA ARG A 318 4.78 -7.03 3.74
C ARG A 318 4.62 -6.38 5.13
N GLY A 319 3.46 -6.49 5.77
CA GLY A 319 3.21 -5.92 7.08
C GLY A 319 1.83 -6.28 7.63
N GLY A 320 1.46 -5.68 8.77
CA GLY A 320 0.15 -5.89 9.38
C GLY A 320 -0.10 -7.34 9.81
N PRO A 321 -1.37 -7.72 10.05
CA PRO A 321 -1.72 -9.06 10.53
C PRO A 321 -1.37 -10.18 9.54
N LEU A 322 -1.49 -9.96 8.23
CA LEU A 322 -1.23 -11.01 7.25
C LEU A 322 0.24 -11.45 7.25
N GLN A 323 1.19 -10.53 7.46
CA GLN A 323 2.60 -10.88 7.63
C GLN A 323 2.84 -11.82 8.83
N LEU A 324 2.10 -11.63 9.92
CA LEU A 324 2.20 -12.45 11.13
C LEU A 324 1.50 -13.81 10.97
N LEU A 325 0.34 -13.82 10.33
CA LEU A 325 -0.49 -15.02 10.16
C LEU A 325 0.07 -15.96 9.08
N ARG A 326 0.61 -15.42 7.98
CA ARG A 326 1.10 -16.19 6.84
C ARG A 326 1.98 -17.39 7.23
N PRO A 327 3.10 -17.24 7.98
CA PRO A 327 3.97 -18.37 8.30
C PRO A 327 3.27 -19.45 9.15
N LEU A 328 2.34 -19.04 10.03
CA LEU A 328 1.56 -19.99 10.85
C LEU A 328 0.62 -20.83 9.97
N PHE A 329 -0.05 -20.18 9.02
CA PHE A 329 -0.93 -20.88 8.07
C PHE A 329 -0.14 -21.75 7.08
N GLU A 330 0.99 -21.27 6.56
CA GLU A 330 1.87 -22.06 5.68
C GLU A 330 2.38 -23.34 6.37
N ALA A 331 2.61 -23.28 7.69
CA ALA A 331 2.98 -24.42 8.54
C ALA A 331 1.80 -25.32 8.96
N GLY A 332 0.56 -25.00 8.58
CA GLY A 332 -0.64 -25.74 9.00
C GLY A 332 -1.04 -25.52 10.47
N LEU A 333 -0.49 -24.49 11.11
CA LEU A 333 -0.78 -24.07 12.49
C LEU A 333 -1.78 -22.91 12.55
N GLY A 334 -2.37 -22.55 11.40
CA GLY A 334 -3.40 -21.52 11.30
C GLY A 334 -4.71 -21.95 11.94
N GLY A 335 -5.46 -20.98 12.47
CA GLY A 335 -6.69 -21.25 13.19
C GLY A 335 -7.59 -20.03 13.33
N ARG A 336 -8.82 -20.27 13.80
CA ARG A 336 -9.74 -19.20 14.20
C ARG A 336 -9.29 -18.56 15.51
N LEU A 337 -9.53 -17.27 15.66
CA LEU A 337 -9.29 -16.51 16.89
C LEU A 337 -10.56 -16.49 17.75
N GLY A 338 -10.48 -16.96 19.00
CA GLY A 338 -11.59 -16.92 19.94
C GLY A 338 -12.84 -17.64 19.42
N SER A 339 -14.00 -16.95 19.43
CA SER A 339 -15.26 -17.52 18.92
C SER A 339 -15.26 -17.69 17.40
N GLY A 340 -14.45 -16.90 16.68
CA GLY A 340 -14.44 -16.81 15.23
C GLY A 340 -15.57 -15.95 14.65
N ARG A 341 -16.48 -15.42 15.48
CA ARG A 341 -17.65 -14.66 15.01
C ARG A 341 -17.39 -13.17 14.83
N GLN A 342 -16.30 -12.65 15.39
CA GLN A 342 -15.97 -11.23 15.31
C GLN A 342 -15.77 -10.80 13.86
N TRP A 343 -16.30 -9.63 13.51
CA TRP A 343 -16.17 -9.01 12.21
C TRP A 343 -14.76 -8.48 11.99
N LEU A 344 -14.22 -8.81 10.83
CA LEU A 344 -12.96 -8.33 10.32
C LEU A 344 -13.24 -7.37 9.16
N SER A 345 -13.13 -6.08 9.44
CA SER A 345 -13.20 -5.04 8.40
C SER A 345 -11.81 -4.83 7.81
N TRP A 346 -11.57 -5.45 6.65
CA TRP A 346 -10.27 -5.52 5.98
C TRP A 346 -10.24 -4.62 4.72
N ILE A 347 -9.05 -4.35 4.19
CA ILE A 347 -8.88 -3.72 2.87
C ILE A 347 -7.61 -4.25 2.20
N ASP A 348 -7.62 -4.44 0.88
CA ASP A 348 -6.40 -4.72 0.12
C ASP A 348 -5.46 -3.51 0.14
N LEU A 349 -4.14 -3.73 0.13
CA LEU A 349 -3.19 -2.60 0.15
C LEU A 349 -3.39 -1.67 -1.05
N ASP A 350 -3.67 -2.17 -2.25
CA ASP A 350 -3.82 -1.31 -3.43
C ASP A 350 -5.17 -0.60 -3.46
N ASP A 351 -6.23 -1.23 -2.96
CA ASP A 351 -7.52 -0.56 -2.73
C ASP A 351 -7.35 0.61 -1.76
N LEU A 352 -6.54 0.46 -0.71
CA LEU A 352 -6.22 1.58 0.18
C LEU A 352 -5.50 2.72 -0.55
N LEU A 353 -4.60 2.42 -1.49
CA LEU A 353 -3.93 3.46 -2.28
C LEU A 353 -4.91 4.22 -3.17
N ASP A 354 -5.83 3.51 -3.81
CA ASP A 354 -6.89 4.11 -4.62
C ASP A 354 -7.82 4.99 -3.76
N VAL A 355 -8.09 4.62 -2.51
CA VAL A 355 -8.82 5.47 -1.55
C VAL A 355 -8.06 6.76 -1.23
N TYR A 356 -6.75 6.69 -0.98
CA TYR A 356 -5.93 7.88 -0.76
C TYR A 356 -5.87 8.77 -2.01
N HIS A 357 -5.76 8.20 -3.20
CA HIS A 357 -5.80 8.94 -4.45
C HIS A 357 -7.16 9.59 -4.66
N ARG A 358 -8.26 8.89 -4.34
CA ARG A 358 -9.59 9.48 -4.33
C ARG A 358 -9.70 10.64 -3.35
N ALA A 359 -9.16 10.50 -2.15
CA ALA A 359 -9.14 11.56 -1.15
C ALA A 359 -8.37 12.80 -1.64
N LEU A 360 -7.31 12.62 -2.45
CA LEU A 360 -6.57 13.71 -3.09
C LEU A 360 -7.36 14.33 -4.24
N ALA A 361 -8.00 13.52 -5.06
CA ALA A 361 -8.49 13.89 -6.39
C ALA A 361 -9.97 14.30 -6.45
N ASP A 362 -10.84 13.74 -5.61
CA ASP A 362 -12.28 13.98 -5.66
C ASP A 362 -12.68 15.12 -4.71
N PRO A 363 -13.03 16.33 -5.24
CA PRO A 363 -13.35 17.48 -4.40
C PRO A 363 -14.67 17.30 -3.61
N ARG A 364 -15.49 16.32 -3.97
CA ARG A 364 -16.74 16.01 -3.25
C ARG A 364 -16.47 15.27 -1.94
N VAL A 365 -15.34 14.56 -1.85
CA VAL A 365 -14.96 13.79 -0.66
C VAL A 365 -14.32 14.73 0.36
N LYS A 366 -14.98 14.85 1.52
CA LYS A 366 -14.53 15.64 2.69
C LYS A 366 -15.00 14.98 3.98
N GLY A 367 -14.27 15.22 5.06
CA GLY A 367 -14.55 14.59 6.36
C GLY A 367 -14.12 13.12 6.39
N PRO A 368 -14.75 12.29 7.24
CA PRO A 368 -14.38 10.89 7.37
C PRO A 368 -14.75 10.06 6.14
N ILE A 369 -13.88 9.10 5.82
CA ILE A 369 -14.13 8.01 4.86
C ILE A 369 -13.66 6.69 5.46
N ASN A 370 -14.47 5.65 5.36
CA ASN A 370 -14.08 4.30 5.76
C ASN A 370 -13.31 3.63 4.62
N ALA A 371 -12.00 3.43 4.82
CA ALA A 371 -11.16 2.68 3.90
C ALA A 371 -11.17 1.19 4.27
N VAL A 372 -12.29 0.55 3.94
CA VAL A 372 -12.55 -0.88 4.10
C VAL A 372 -13.09 -1.45 2.79
N ALA A 373 -12.86 -2.74 2.53
CA ALA A 373 -13.53 -3.46 1.46
C ALA A 373 -15.04 -3.52 1.71
N PRO A 374 -15.88 -3.58 0.66
CA PRO A 374 -17.33 -3.55 0.79
C PRO A 374 -17.93 -4.84 1.41
N GLU A 375 -17.16 -5.93 1.46
CA GLU A 375 -17.57 -7.21 2.05
C GLU A 375 -16.68 -7.57 3.26
N PRO A 376 -16.94 -6.99 4.45
CA PRO A 376 -16.36 -7.47 5.70
C PRO A 376 -16.70 -8.95 5.93
N VAL A 377 -15.79 -9.69 6.57
CA VAL A 377 -15.99 -11.12 6.83
C VAL A 377 -15.89 -11.41 8.32
N ARG A 378 -16.47 -12.52 8.77
CA ARG A 378 -16.19 -13.03 10.12
C ARG A 378 -14.81 -13.69 10.16
N ASN A 379 -14.21 -13.75 11.35
CA ASN A 379 -12.90 -14.35 11.54
C ASN A 379 -12.83 -15.82 11.09
N ASP A 380 -13.88 -16.61 11.30
CA ASP A 380 -13.96 -18.00 10.84
C ASP A 380 -13.92 -18.14 9.31
N GLU A 381 -14.58 -17.23 8.60
CA GLU A 381 -14.52 -17.11 7.15
C GLU A 381 -13.13 -16.66 6.68
N TYR A 382 -12.52 -15.67 7.35
CA TYR A 382 -11.15 -15.25 7.06
C TYR A 382 -10.18 -16.42 7.20
N THR A 383 -10.22 -17.16 8.32
CA THR A 383 -9.39 -18.33 8.57
C THR A 383 -9.58 -19.39 7.49
N ARG A 384 -10.82 -19.75 7.14
CA ARG A 384 -11.09 -20.76 6.10
C ARG A 384 -10.60 -20.31 4.73
N THR A 385 -10.75 -19.03 4.40
CA THR A 385 -10.34 -18.48 3.11
C THR A 385 -8.82 -18.44 2.99
N LEU A 386 -8.10 -17.96 4.01
CA LEU A 386 -6.64 -17.96 4.03
C LEU A 386 -6.06 -19.38 3.94
N ALA A 387 -6.63 -20.33 4.67
CA ALA A 387 -6.25 -21.74 4.61
C ALA A 387 -6.45 -22.34 3.21
N ARG A 388 -7.58 -22.03 2.57
CA ARG A 388 -7.90 -22.45 1.20
C ARG A 388 -6.91 -21.90 0.18
N VAL A 389 -6.62 -20.59 0.25
CA VAL A 389 -5.69 -19.92 -0.66
C VAL A 389 -4.28 -20.50 -0.54
N LEU A 390 -3.81 -20.77 0.68
CA LEU A 390 -2.49 -21.36 0.92
C LEU A 390 -2.45 -22.88 0.73
N HIS A 391 -3.58 -23.52 0.43
CA HIS A 391 -3.71 -24.99 0.35
C HIS A 391 -3.18 -25.69 1.62
N ARG A 392 -3.62 -25.22 2.79
CA ARG A 392 -3.24 -25.76 4.11
C ARG A 392 -4.47 -26.00 4.98
N PRO A 393 -4.43 -26.99 5.89
CA PRO A 393 -5.51 -27.16 6.87
C PRO A 393 -5.49 -26.01 7.89
N ALA A 394 -6.67 -25.63 8.40
CA ALA A 394 -6.83 -24.70 9.52
C ALA A 394 -7.90 -25.21 10.50
N LEU A 395 -7.65 -26.39 11.06
CA LEU A 395 -8.62 -27.14 11.87
C LEU A 395 -8.52 -26.84 13.37
N LEU A 396 -7.37 -26.35 13.83
CA LEU A 396 -7.12 -26.10 15.24
C LEU A 396 -7.44 -24.63 15.57
N PRO A 397 -8.26 -24.33 16.59
CA PRO A 397 -8.42 -22.96 17.06
C PRO A 397 -7.09 -22.44 17.62
N VAL A 398 -6.78 -21.16 17.37
CA VAL A 398 -5.57 -20.54 17.93
C VAL A 398 -5.78 -20.44 19.46
N PRO A 399 -4.82 -20.93 20.27
CA PRO A 399 -4.92 -20.78 21.72
C PRO A 399 -5.01 -19.31 22.12
N GLY A 400 -5.97 -18.97 23.01
CA GLY A 400 -6.26 -17.58 23.39
C GLY A 400 -5.10 -16.82 24.05
N PHE A 401 -4.01 -17.50 24.44
CA PHE A 401 -2.83 -16.85 25.02
C PHE A 401 -1.90 -16.20 23.98
N GLY A 402 -1.97 -16.59 22.69
CA GLY A 402 -1.05 -16.10 21.66
C GLY A 402 -1.10 -14.56 21.48
N PRO A 403 -2.28 -14.00 21.14
CA PRO A 403 -2.46 -12.55 21.03
C PRO A 403 -2.18 -11.80 22.35
N ARG A 404 -2.56 -12.39 23.50
CA ARG A 404 -2.33 -11.80 24.83
C ARG A 404 -0.84 -11.69 25.18
N LEU A 405 -0.04 -12.66 24.76
CA LEU A 405 1.41 -12.64 24.96
C LEU A 405 2.09 -11.52 24.16
N LEU A 406 1.60 -11.25 22.94
CA LEU A 406 2.17 -10.25 22.03
C LEU A 406 1.68 -8.82 22.33
N LEU A 407 0.38 -8.66 22.61
CA LEU A 407 -0.29 -7.35 22.68
C LEU A 407 -0.72 -6.96 24.10
N GLY A 408 -0.63 -7.89 25.07
CA GLY A 408 -1.32 -7.77 26.36
C GLY A 408 -2.84 -8.00 26.23
N ASP A 409 -3.55 -8.04 27.36
CA ASP A 409 -5.00 -8.30 27.35
C ASP A 409 -5.80 -7.17 26.67
N GLU A 410 -5.43 -5.92 26.92
CA GLU A 410 -6.06 -4.75 26.30
C GLU A 410 -5.81 -4.74 24.78
N GLY A 411 -4.56 -4.92 24.32
CA GLY A 411 -4.26 -4.95 22.89
C GLY A 411 -4.85 -6.17 22.17
N ALA A 412 -4.94 -7.32 22.83
CA ALA A 412 -5.66 -8.48 22.28
C ALA A 412 -7.15 -8.17 22.08
N ARG A 413 -7.79 -7.47 23.02
CA ARG A 413 -9.19 -7.07 22.91
C ARG A 413 -9.43 -5.98 21.87
N GLU A 414 -8.63 -4.92 21.91
CA GLU A 414 -8.79 -3.72 21.09
C GLU A 414 -8.37 -3.92 19.63
N VAL A 415 -7.57 -4.95 19.32
CA VAL A 415 -7.03 -5.18 17.96
C VAL A 415 -7.30 -6.60 17.46
N ALA A 416 -6.93 -7.63 18.23
CA ALA A 416 -6.98 -9.00 17.72
C ALA A 416 -8.38 -9.64 17.77
N THR A 417 -9.22 -9.22 18.71
CA THR A 417 -10.61 -9.67 18.84
C THR A 417 -11.61 -8.53 18.70
N ALA A 418 -11.20 -7.43 18.06
CA ALA A 418 -12.13 -6.35 17.75
C ALA A 418 -13.27 -6.88 16.86
N ASP A 419 -14.48 -6.42 17.12
CA ASP A 419 -15.71 -6.84 16.44
C ASP A 419 -16.39 -5.60 15.85
N GLN A 420 -16.06 -5.30 14.59
CA GLN A 420 -16.49 -4.09 13.90
C GLN A 420 -16.98 -4.42 12.50
N PHE A 421 -18.28 -4.30 12.26
CA PHE A 421 -18.88 -4.42 10.93
C PHE A 421 -18.90 -3.05 10.22
N VAL A 422 -17.75 -2.63 9.67
CA VAL A 422 -17.59 -1.31 9.04
C VAL A 422 -17.93 -1.38 7.56
N VAL A 423 -18.70 -0.40 7.09
CA VAL A 423 -19.09 -0.29 5.67
C VAL A 423 -18.51 0.98 5.03
N PRO A 424 -18.06 0.93 3.76
CA PRO A 424 -17.45 2.06 3.07
C PRO A 424 -18.51 2.94 2.36
N GLN A 425 -19.52 3.43 3.09
CA GLN A 425 -20.69 4.07 2.49
C GLN A 425 -20.30 5.29 1.65
N CYS A 426 -19.42 6.15 2.15
CA CYS A 426 -18.94 7.30 1.38
C CYS A 426 -18.28 6.90 0.06
N LEU A 427 -17.46 5.85 0.05
CA LEU A 427 -16.81 5.37 -1.18
C LEU A 427 -17.84 4.80 -2.17
N VAL A 428 -18.82 4.04 -1.68
CA VAL A 428 -19.91 3.48 -2.50
C VAL A 428 -20.76 4.59 -3.12
N ASP A 429 -21.17 5.58 -2.32
CA ASP A 429 -21.99 6.72 -2.78
C ASP A 429 -21.29 7.56 -3.86
N HIS A 430 -19.95 7.58 -3.82
CA HIS A 430 -19.15 8.27 -4.81
C HIS A 430 -18.73 7.35 -5.99
N GLY A 431 -19.21 6.12 -6.06
CA GLY A 431 -18.93 5.19 -7.15
C GLY A 431 -17.48 4.71 -7.19
N HIS A 432 -16.88 4.45 -6.03
CA HIS A 432 -15.52 3.91 -5.94
C HIS A 432 -15.48 2.48 -6.48
N ARG A 433 -14.53 2.22 -7.37
CA ARG A 433 -14.26 0.88 -7.87
C ARG A 433 -13.19 0.23 -7.01
N PHE A 434 -13.59 -0.76 -6.23
CA PHE A 434 -12.64 -1.62 -5.52
C PHE A 434 -12.01 -2.60 -6.52
N ARG A 435 -10.68 -2.70 -6.50
CA ARG A 435 -9.90 -3.68 -7.26
C ARG A 435 -10.18 -5.10 -6.79
N ARG A 436 -10.28 -5.32 -5.46
CA ARG A 436 -10.52 -6.65 -4.86
C ARG A 436 -11.60 -6.57 -3.78
N PRO A 437 -12.90 -6.50 -4.15
CA PRO A 437 -13.98 -6.40 -3.18
C PRO A 437 -14.16 -7.66 -2.31
N LYS A 438 -13.67 -8.81 -2.79
CA LYS A 438 -13.79 -10.12 -2.11
C LYS A 438 -12.46 -10.55 -1.50
N LEU A 439 -12.53 -11.12 -0.30
CA LEU A 439 -11.35 -11.52 0.47
C LEU A 439 -10.48 -12.55 -0.26
N GLU A 440 -11.10 -13.55 -0.90
CA GLU A 440 -10.34 -14.60 -1.59
C GLU A 440 -9.48 -14.01 -2.72
N ALA A 441 -10.05 -13.12 -3.54
CA ALA A 441 -9.32 -12.46 -4.62
C ALA A 441 -8.16 -11.60 -4.09
N CYS A 442 -8.39 -10.85 -2.99
CA CYS A 442 -7.34 -10.10 -2.31
C CYS A 442 -6.20 -11.02 -1.84
N LEU A 443 -6.51 -12.09 -1.10
CA LEU A 443 -5.49 -13.00 -0.58
C LEU A 443 -4.73 -13.73 -1.69
N ARG A 444 -5.41 -14.13 -2.77
CA ARG A 444 -4.78 -14.72 -3.95
C ARG A 444 -3.77 -13.78 -4.61
N HIS A 445 -4.16 -12.52 -4.81
CA HIS A 445 -3.27 -11.47 -5.34
C HIS A 445 -2.07 -11.22 -4.42
N GLN A 446 -2.32 -11.04 -3.12
CA GLN A 446 -1.28 -10.71 -2.15
C GLN A 446 -0.33 -11.88 -1.84
N LEU A 447 -0.74 -13.13 -2.05
CA LEU A 447 0.05 -14.34 -1.70
C LEU A 447 0.57 -15.14 -2.90
N GLY A 448 0.31 -14.69 -4.13
CA GLY A 448 0.81 -15.37 -5.34
C GLY A 448 0.05 -16.65 -5.68
N HIS A 449 -1.27 -16.65 -5.50
CA HIS A 449 -2.19 -17.73 -5.88
C HIS A 449 -3.26 -17.24 -6.86
N ILE A 450 -2.85 -16.37 -7.78
CA ILE A 450 -3.69 -15.71 -8.79
C ILE A 450 -4.20 -16.74 -9.80
N VAL A 451 -5.48 -16.62 -10.11
CA VAL A 451 -6.16 -17.38 -11.17
C VAL A 451 -6.16 -16.52 -12.43
N GLU A 452 -5.68 -17.03 -13.55
CA GLU A 452 -5.43 -16.28 -14.80
C GLU A 452 -6.65 -15.54 -15.38
N ASN A 453 -7.87 -15.99 -15.04
CA ASN A 453 -9.13 -15.47 -15.59
C ASN A 453 -9.96 -14.67 -14.56
N GLU A 454 -9.38 -14.27 -13.41
CA GLU A 454 -9.99 -13.39 -12.40
C GLU A 454 -9.38 -12.00 -12.43
#